data_AF-A0A2T9ZCP1-F1
#
_entry.id   AF-A0A2T9ZCP1-F1
#
_cell.length_a   1.000
_cell.length_b   1.000
_cell.length_c   1.000
_cell.angle_alpha   90.00
_cell.angle_beta   90.00
_cell.angle_gamma   90.00
#
_symmetry.space_group_name_H-M   'P 1'
#
loop_
_entity.id
_entity.type
_entity.pdbx_description
1 polymer ?
#
loop_
_entity_poly.entity_id
_entity_poly.type
_entity_poly.pdbx_seq_one_letter_code
_entity_poly.pdbx_strand_id
1 'polypeptide(L)'
;MGCYWTVRRLAKAGLIPEMYIERCSFCNKNTPDTIEHMLIECFRWNSIGYGKSQMKDLLDKYDQIEAKNSELEHEHETLKTYIESLINVVKYHYNFSKIVDSNKTPTHA
;
A
#
# COMPACT_ATOMS: atom_id res chain seq x y z
N MET A 1 25.66 -7.34 -7.89
CA MET A 1 25.26 -6.25 -6.94
C MET A 1 25.99 -6.28 -5.59
N GLY A 2 26.47 -7.43 -5.08
CA GLY A 2 27.16 -7.49 -3.77
C GLY A 2 28.49 -6.73 -3.69
N CYS A 3 29.29 -6.76 -4.77
CA CYS A 3 30.60 -6.07 -4.80
C CYS A 3 30.46 -4.54 -4.70
N TYR A 4 29.42 -3.96 -5.29
CA TYR A 4 29.15 -2.51 -5.25
C TYR A 4 28.89 -2.01 -3.82
N TRP A 5 27.96 -2.67 -3.11
CA TRP A 5 27.64 -2.30 -1.72
C TRP A 5 28.85 -2.47 -0.80
N THR A 6 29.71 -3.43 -1.10
CA THR A 6 30.98 -3.64 -0.38
C THR A 6 31.92 -2.47 -0.60
N VAL A 7 32.18 -2.07 -1.85
CA VAL A 7 33.01 -0.91 -2.21
C VAL A 7 32.50 0.36 -1.52
N ARG A 8 31.19 0.62 -1.56
CA ARG A 8 30.60 1.81 -0.92
C ARG A 8 30.74 1.80 0.60
N ARG A 9 30.61 0.64 1.25
CA ARG A 9 30.81 0.49 2.71
C ARG A 9 32.27 0.70 3.08
N LEU A 10 33.21 0.16 2.29
CA LEU A 10 34.64 0.37 2.50
C LEU A 10 35.01 1.85 2.34
N ALA A 11 34.44 2.54 1.35
CA ALA A 11 34.70 3.96 1.14
C ALA A 11 34.15 4.80 2.31
N LYS A 12 32.93 4.51 2.78
CA LYS A 12 32.35 5.15 3.97
C LYS A 12 33.15 4.90 5.25
N ALA A 13 33.83 3.75 5.32
CA ALA A 13 34.74 3.41 6.41
C ALA A 13 36.14 4.03 6.25
N GLY A 14 36.40 4.80 5.19
CA GLY A 14 37.70 5.41 4.91
C GLY A 14 38.78 4.41 4.48
N LEU A 15 38.39 3.16 4.16
CA LEU A 15 39.32 2.08 3.80
C LEU A 15 39.75 2.13 2.33
N ILE A 16 38.98 2.82 1.49
CA ILE A 16 39.26 3.06 0.08
C ILE A 16 38.87 4.51 -0.27
N PRO A 17 39.29 5.05 -1.43
CA PRO A 17 39.04 6.44 -1.80
C PRO A 17 37.57 6.88 -1.75
N GLU A 18 37.33 8.09 -1.28
CA GLU A 18 35.99 8.67 -1.13
C GLU A 18 35.27 8.91 -2.47
N MET A 19 36.01 8.91 -3.59
CA MET A 19 35.44 9.01 -4.93
C MET A 19 34.37 7.94 -5.22
N TYR A 20 34.41 6.80 -4.53
CA TYR A 20 33.40 5.75 -4.63
C TYR A 20 32.08 6.07 -3.91
N ILE A 21 32.01 7.18 -3.17
CA ILE A 21 30.80 7.74 -2.55
C ILE A 21 30.27 8.91 -3.39
N GLU A 22 31.17 9.77 -3.84
CA GLU A 22 30.86 11.03 -4.53
C GLU A 22 30.50 10.84 -6.01
N ARG A 23 30.90 9.71 -6.59
CA ARG A 23 30.80 9.47 -8.03
C ARG A 23 29.96 8.24 -8.33
N CYS A 24 29.09 8.37 -9.34
CA CYS A 24 28.25 7.26 -9.75
C CYS A 24 29.08 6.19 -10.46
N SER A 25 29.11 4.99 -9.92
CA SER A 25 29.85 3.86 -10.51
C SER A 25 29.29 3.41 -11.87
N PHE A 26 28.03 3.71 -12.16
CA PHE A 26 27.36 3.31 -13.40
C PHE A 26 27.53 4.34 -14.52
N CYS A 27 27.26 5.61 -14.25
CA CYS A 27 27.32 6.69 -15.25
C CYS A 27 28.59 7.54 -15.20
N ASN A 28 29.46 7.31 -14.21
CA ASN A 28 30.74 8.00 -14.01
C ASN A 28 30.62 9.53 -13.85
N LYS A 29 29.43 10.05 -13.51
CA LYS A 29 29.22 11.46 -13.16
C LYS A 29 29.61 11.73 -11.71
N ASN A 30 30.06 12.94 -11.42
CA ASN A 30 30.36 13.44 -10.07
C ASN A 30 29.08 13.74 -9.30
N THR A 31 28.20 12.75 -9.24
CA THR A 31 26.94 12.76 -8.51
C THR A 31 26.94 11.52 -7.63
N PRO A 32 26.66 11.66 -6.33
CA PRO A 32 26.61 10.51 -5.45
C PRO A 32 25.53 9.53 -5.91
N ASP A 33 25.79 8.24 -5.71
CA ASP A 33 24.84 7.17 -6.02
C ASP A 33 23.68 7.17 -5.01
N THR A 34 22.77 8.14 -5.10
CA THR A 34 21.51 8.14 -4.34
C THR A 34 20.46 7.26 -5.02
N ILE A 35 19.39 6.94 -4.30
CA ILE A 35 18.27 6.16 -4.86
C ILE A 35 17.63 6.95 -6.01
N GLU A 36 17.47 8.26 -5.84
CA GLU A 36 16.95 9.16 -6.87
C GLU A 36 17.85 9.13 -8.11
N HIS A 37 19.16 9.30 -7.93
CA HIS A 37 20.09 9.26 -9.04
C HIS A 37 20.04 7.90 -9.75
N MET A 38 20.12 6.79 -9.02
CA MET A 38 20.13 5.45 -9.61
C MET A 38 18.84 5.13 -10.36
N LEU A 39 17.67 5.40 -9.78
CA LEU A 39 16.39 4.99 -10.35
C LEU A 39 15.85 5.96 -11.40
N ILE A 40 16.11 7.25 -11.25
CA ILE A 40 15.46 8.29 -12.05
C ILE A 40 16.44 8.88 -13.07
N GLU A 41 17.65 9.25 -12.64
CA GLU A 41 18.55 10.10 -13.43
C GLU A 41 19.69 9.33 -14.13
N CYS A 42 20.05 8.15 -13.62
CA CYS A 42 21.22 7.40 -14.06
C CYS A 42 20.89 6.68 -15.36
N PHE A 43 21.14 7.37 -16.47
CA PHE A 43 20.86 6.87 -17.82
C PHE A 43 21.45 5.47 -18.08
N ARG A 44 22.67 5.18 -17.59
CA ARG A 44 23.32 3.86 -17.74
C ARG A 44 22.63 2.78 -16.91
N TRP A 45 22.15 3.09 -15.70
CA TRP A 45 21.34 2.15 -14.93
C TRP A 45 20.00 1.87 -15.65
N ASN A 46 19.36 2.92 -16.16
CA ASN A 46 18.08 2.84 -16.85
C ASN A 46 18.17 2.17 -18.24
N SER A 47 19.32 2.22 -18.91
CA SER A 47 19.52 1.59 -20.24
C SER A 47 19.94 0.13 -20.17
N ILE A 48 20.37 -0.39 -19.01
CA ILE A 48 20.54 -1.85 -18.80
C ILE A 48 19.18 -2.54 -18.59
N GLY A 49 18.05 -1.83 -18.77
CA GLY A 49 16.70 -2.39 -18.77
C GLY A 49 16.13 -2.65 -17.37
N TYR A 50 16.97 -2.73 -16.34
CA TYR A 50 16.55 -2.99 -14.95
C TYR A 50 15.59 -1.95 -14.39
N GLY A 51 15.83 -0.66 -14.62
CA GLY A 51 14.94 0.40 -14.13
C GLY A 51 13.58 0.44 -14.83
N LYS A 52 13.55 0.19 -16.15
CA LYS A 52 12.31 0.24 -16.93
C LYS A 52 11.41 -0.98 -16.71
N SER A 53 11.97 -2.18 -16.58
CA SER A 53 11.18 -3.37 -16.29
C SER A 53 10.63 -3.33 -14.87
N GLN A 54 11.45 -2.96 -13.87
CA GLN A 54 11.00 -2.84 -12.48
C GLN A 54 9.95 -1.74 -12.31
N MET A 55 10.10 -0.60 -12.97
CA MET A 55 9.11 0.46 -12.91
C MET A 55 7.79 0.03 -13.54
N LYS A 56 7.84 -0.67 -14.68
CA LYS A 56 6.63 -1.23 -15.30
C LYS A 56 5.94 -2.24 -14.38
N ASP A 57 6.70 -3.17 -13.79
CA ASP A 57 6.15 -4.15 -12.85
C ASP A 57 5.52 -3.50 -11.60
N LEU A 58 6.08 -2.37 -11.14
CA LEU A 58 5.53 -1.59 -10.03
C LEU A 58 4.25 -0.86 -10.41
N LEU A 59 4.20 -0.27 -11.61
CA LEU A 59 3.00 0.38 -12.14
C LEU A 59 1.88 -0.63 -12.35
N ASP A 60 2.17 -1.79 -12.95
CA ASP A 60 1.19 -2.86 -13.15
C ASP A 60 0.64 -3.39 -11.80
N LYS A 61 1.47 -3.40 -10.74
CA LYS A 61 1.02 -3.74 -9.38
C LYS A 61 0.17 -2.63 -8.76
N TYR A 62 0.50 -1.37 -9.01
CA TYR A 62 -0.28 -0.25 -8.52
C TYR A 62 -1.70 -0.29 -9.08
N ASP A 63 -1.84 -0.52 -10.40
CA ASP A 63 -3.13 -0.64 -11.07
C ASP A 63 -3.96 -1.82 -10.51
N GLN A 64 -3.31 -2.96 -10.24
CA GLN A 64 -3.97 -4.10 -9.60
C GLN A 64 -4.45 -3.80 -8.17
N ILE A 65 -3.66 -3.04 -7.40
CA ILE A 65 -4.04 -2.62 -6.05
C ILE A 65 -5.22 -1.65 -6.10
N GLU A 66 -5.21 -0.71 -7.04
CA GLU A 66 -6.29 0.26 -7.21
C GLU A 66 -7.62 -0.42 -7.57
N ALA A 67 -7.59 -1.38 -8.51
CA ALA A 67 -8.76 -2.19 -8.85
C ALA A 67 -9.31 -2.96 -7.64
N LYS A 68 -8.42 -3.61 -6.88
CA LYS A 68 -8.81 -4.39 -5.71
C LYS A 68 -9.35 -3.53 -4.56
N ASN A 69 -8.84 -2.31 -4.41
CA ASN A 69 -9.38 -1.35 -3.44
C ASN A 69 -10.80 -0.92 -3.83
N SER A 70 -11.07 -0.69 -5.11
CA SER A 70 -12.42 -0.35 -5.58
C SER A 70 -13.42 -1.50 -5.34
N GLU A 71 -13.01 -2.76 -5.55
CA GLU A 71 -13.82 -3.93 -5.20
C GLU A 71 -14.13 -3.98 -3.70
N LEU A 72 -13.11 -3.79 -2.86
CA LEU A 72 -13.27 -3.79 -1.40
C LEU A 72 -14.18 -2.65 -0.90
N GLU A 73 -14.10 -1.47 -1.51
CA GLU A 73 -15.01 -0.35 -1.19
C GLU A 73 -16.47 -0.70 -1.51
N HIS A 74 -16.71 -1.38 -2.63
CA HIS A 74 -18.05 -1.83 -2.99
C HIS A 74 -18.59 -2.91 -2.04
N GLU A 75 -17.76 -3.87 -1.66
CA GLU A 75 -18.11 -4.89 -0.67
C GLU A 75 -18.41 -4.26 0.69
N HIS A 76 -17.60 -3.30 1.12
CA HIS A 76 -17.80 -2.59 2.38
C HIS A 76 -19.15 -1.86 2.41
N GLU A 77 -19.51 -1.15 1.34
CA GLU A 77 -20.81 -0.46 1.29
C GLU A 77 -21.99 -1.45 1.27
N THR A 78 -21.83 -2.59 0.60
CA THR A 78 -22.83 -3.66 0.60
C THR A 78 -23.04 -4.23 2.00
N LEU A 79 -21.96 -4.51 2.73
CA LEU A 79 -22.02 -5.02 4.10
C LEU A 79 -22.63 -4.00 5.06
N LYS A 80 -22.28 -2.72 4.92
CA LYS A 80 -22.86 -1.63 5.70
C LYS A 80 -24.37 -1.55 5.49
N THR A 81 -24.83 -1.59 4.23
CA THR A 81 -26.25 -1.59 3.88
C THR A 81 -26.97 -2.82 4.48
N TYR A 82 -26.33 -3.99 4.43
CA TYR A 82 -26.87 -5.21 5.01
C TYR A 82 -27.02 -5.10 6.54
N ILE A 83 -26.00 -4.60 7.24
CA ILE A 83 -26.03 -4.39 8.69
C ILE A 83 -27.13 -3.40 9.07
N GLU A 84 -27.27 -2.29 8.35
CA GLU A 84 -28.33 -1.31 8.58
C GLU A 84 -29.72 -1.94 8.42
N SER A 85 -29.90 -2.81 7.42
CA SER A 85 -31.15 -3.55 7.22
C SER A 85 -31.46 -4.48 8.41
N LEU A 86 -30.47 -5.21 8.91
CA LEU A 86 -30.62 -6.10 10.07
C LEU A 86 -30.96 -5.32 11.34
N ILE A 87 -30.28 -4.18 11.57
CA ILE A 87 -30.58 -3.29 12.69
C ILE A 87 -32.04 -2.83 12.63
N ASN A 88 -32.54 -2.48 11.45
CA ASN A 88 -33.93 -2.06 11.28
C ASN A 88 -34.93 -3.19 11.57
N VAL A 89 -34.63 -4.42 11.14
CA VAL A 89 -35.44 -5.61 11.45
C VAL A 89 -35.49 -5.85 12.96
N VAL A 90 -34.35 -5.82 13.65
CA VAL A 90 -34.29 -6.01 15.11
C VAL A 90 -35.06 -4.91 15.85
N LYS A 91 -34.90 -3.64 15.44
CA LYS A 91 -35.67 -2.51 15.99
C LYS A 91 -37.18 -2.69 15.80
N TYR A 92 -37.61 -3.15 14.63
CA TYR A 92 -39.02 -3.43 14.35
C TYR A 92 -39.57 -4.49 15.29
N HIS A 93 -38.90 -5.65 15.41
CA HIS A 93 -39.33 -6.73 16.29
C HIS A 93 -39.35 -6.31 17.76
N TYR A 94 -38.34 -5.58 18.23
CA TYR A 94 -38.29 -5.09 19.61
C TYR A 94 -39.46 -4.14 19.94
N ASN A 95 -39.74 -3.20 19.05
CA ASN A 95 -40.87 -2.28 19.22
C ASN A 95 -42.21 -3.03 19.15
N PHE A 96 -42.35 -3.99 18.26
CA PHE A 96 -43.54 -4.83 18.16
C PHE A 96 -43.79 -5.62 19.45
N SER A 97 -42.77 -6.29 20.00
CA SER A 97 -42.88 -7.02 21.27
C SER A 97 -43.32 -6.12 22.43
N LYS A 98 -42.76 -4.91 22.53
CA LYS A 98 -43.19 -3.92 23.55
C LYS A 98 -44.66 -3.57 23.44
N ILE A 99 -45.18 -3.38 22.23
CA ILE A 99 -46.60 -3.07 21.99
C ILE A 99 -47.47 -4.26 22.44
N VAL A 100 -47.08 -5.48 22.09
CA VAL A 100 -47.81 -6.70 22.50
C VAL A 100 -47.84 -6.85 24.02
N ASP A 101 -46.72 -6.64 24.71
CA ASP A 101 -46.67 -6.75 26.17
C ASP A 101 -47.45 -5.63 26.88
N SER A 102 -47.48 -4.41 26.31
CA SER A 102 -48.29 -3.31 26.85
C SER A 102 -49.81 -3.53 26.71
N ASN A 103 -50.24 -4.38 25.77
CA ASN A 103 -51.64 -4.66 25.49
C ASN A 103 -52.17 -5.91 26.21
N LYS A 104 -51.34 -6.62 27.00
CA LYS A 104 -51.84 -7.67 27.92
C LYS A 104 -52.52 -6.99 29.09
N THR A 105 -53.86 -6.98 29.10
CA THR A 105 -54.64 -6.58 30.26
C THR A 105 -54.39 -7.53 31.44
N PRO A 106 -54.39 -7.06 32.70
CA PRO A 106 -54.35 -7.94 33.86
C PRO A 106 -55.63 -8.78 33.83
N THR A 107 -55.48 -10.09 33.70
CA THR A 107 -56.55 -11.03 33.96
C THR A 107 -56.81 -10.96 35.46
N HIS A 108 -57.80 -10.15 35.85
CA HIS A 108 -58.31 -10.12 37.22
C HIS A 108 -58.83 -11.51 37.58
N ALA A 109 -58.16 -12.16 38.53
CA ALA A 109 -58.65 -13.30 39.28
C ALA A 109 -59.13 -12.82 40.66
#